data_AF-A0A6V7LIE5-F1
#
_entry.id   AF-A0A6V7LIE5-F1
#
_cell.length_a   1.000
_cell.length_b   1.000
_cell.length_c   1.000
_cell.angle_alpha   90.00
_cell.angle_beta   90.00
_cell.angle_gamma   90.00
#
_symmetry.space_group_name_H-M   'P 1'
#
loop_
_entity.id
_entity.type
_entity.pdbx_description
1 polymer ?
#
loop_
_entity_poly.entity_id
_entity_poly.type
_entity_poly.pdbx_seq_one_letter_code
_entity_poly.pdbx_strand_id
1 'polypeptide(L)' 'LYAASTQCVGCRETIGPHEYVTKSNGNAFHVKCFCCSKCGETLLVGA' A
#
# COMPACT_ATOMS: atom_id res chain seq x y z
N LEU A 1 -15.19 13.87 11.68
CA LEU A 1 -14.28 14.29 10.58
C LEU A 1 -13.65 13.03 10.03
N TYR A 2 -14.20 12.53 8.93
CA TYR A 2 -13.90 11.19 8.41
C TYR A 2 -12.46 11.18 7.89
N ALA A 3 -11.58 10.50 8.63
CA ALA A 3 -10.25 10.18 8.15
C ALA A 3 -10.41 9.44 6.81
N ALA A 4 -9.71 9.89 5.78
CA ALA A 4 -9.75 9.27 4.47
C ALA A 4 -9.21 7.84 4.57
N SER A 5 -10.09 6.88 4.84
CA SER A 5 -9.80 5.45 4.91
C SER A 5 -9.34 5.00 3.52
N THR A 6 -8.03 4.97 3.36
CA THR A 6 -7.41 4.60 2.11
C THR A 6 -7.34 3.07 2.08
N GLN A 7 -7.91 2.43 1.07
CA GLN A 7 -7.92 0.96 1.01
C GLN A 7 -6.70 0.45 0.24
N CYS A 8 -6.01 -0.54 0.79
CA CYS A 8 -4.87 -1.16 0.13
C CYS A 8 -5.38 -2.01 -1.04
N VAL A 9 -4.96 -1.70 -2.26
CA VAL A 9 -5.38 -2.48 -3.43
C VAL A 9 -4.68 -3.86 -3.49
N GLY A 10 -3.54 -4.01 -2.81
CA GLY A 10 -2.80 -5.27 -2.75
C GLY A 10 -3.46 -6.35 -1.88
N CYS A 11 -3.87 -6.01 -0.66
CA CYS A 11 -4.52 -6.95 0.27
C CYS A 11 -6.02 -6.70 0.47
N ARG A 12 -6.58 -5.63 -0.11
CA ARG A 12 -7.99 -5.19 0.04
C ARG A 12 -8.39 -4.80 1.47
N GLU A 13 -7.44 -4.59 2.36
CA GLU A 13 -7.71 -4.11 3.71
C GLU A 13 -7.66 -2.58 3.79
N THR A 14 -8.36 -2.04 4.78
CA THR A 14 -8.33 -0.60 5.09
C THR A 14 -7.00 -0.25 5.71
N ILE A 15 -6.29 0.71 5.12
CA ILE A 15 -5.05 1.22 5.66
C ILE A 15 -5.38 2.09 6.88
N GLY A 16 -4.85 1.69 8.03
CA GLY A 16 -4.97 2.49 9.24
C GLY A 16 -4.22 3.83 9.16
N PRO A 17 -4.62 4.84 9.95
CA PRO A 17 -3.91 6.14 10.01
C PRO A 17 -2.46 6.03 10.51
N HIS A 18 -2.12 4.92 11.17
CA HIS A 18 -0.79 4.60 11.67
C HIS A 18 0.02 3.70 10.72
N GLU A 19 -0.56 3.30 9.59
CA GLU A 19 0.10 2.42 8.63
C GLU A 19 0.70 3.23 7.48
N TYR A 20 1.93 2.87 7.12
CA TYR A 20 2.62 3.49 6.00
C TYR A 20 2.05 2.99 4.67
N VAL A 21 1.79 3.94 3.78
CA VAL A 21 1.24 3.68 2.45
C VAL A 21 2.16 4.13 1.35
N THR A 22 2.25 3.31 0.32
CA THR A 22 2.81 3.68 -0.97
C THR A 22 1.66 3.96 -1.91
N LYS A 23 1.62 5.17 -2.47
CA LYS A 23 0.65 5.55 -3.50
C LYS A 23 1.32 5.47 -4.87
N SER A 24 0.75 4.70 -5.78
CA SER A 24 1.21 4.57 -7.16
C SER A 24 0.03 4.70 -8.11
N ASN A 25 0.15 5.61 -9.08
CA ASN A 25 -0.85 5.82 -10.14
C ASN A 25 -2.30 6.07 -9.63
N GLY A 26 -2.45 6.66 -8.44
CA GLY A 26 -3.75 6.90 -7.79
C GLY A 26 -4.20 5.80 -6.84
N ASN A 27 -3.57 4.63 -6.87
CA ASN A 27 -3.87 3.51 -5.98
C ASN A 27 -2.96 3.54 -4.76
N ALA A 28 -3.49 3.13 -3.61
CA ALA A 28 -2.73 3.02 -2.39
C ALA A 28 -2.48 1.55 -2.04
N PHE A 29 -1.30 1.29 -1.51
CA PHE A 29 -0.85 -0.02 -1.10
C PHE A 29 -0.18 0.13 0.27
N HIS A 30 -0.32 -0.85 1.14
CA HIS A 30 0.58 -0.93 2.28
C HIS A 30 2.01 -1.01 1.77
N VAL A 31 2.93 -0.41 2.51
CA VAL A 31 4.38 -0.55 2.26
C VAL A 31 4.74 -2.03 2.05
N LYS A 32 4.31 -2.89 2.98
CA LYS A 32 4.45 -4.36 2.94
C LYS A 32 3.71 -5.07 1.78
N CYS A 33 2.68 -4.47 1.18
CA CYS A 33 1.91 -5.04 0.07
C CYS A 33 2.35 -4.52 -1.30
N PHE A 34 3.27 -3.57 -1.35
CA PHE A 34 3.78 -3.02 -2.61
C PHE A 34 4.81 -3.97 -3.20
N CYS A 35 4.35 -5.09 -3.74
CA CYS A 35 5.19 -6.11 -4.37
C CYS A 35 4.85 -6.29 -5.86
N CYS A 36 5.86 -6.71 -6.62
CA CYS A 36 5.76 -7.01 -8.04
C CYS A 36 4.91 -8.26 -8.26
N SER A 37 3.77 -8.16 -8.97
CA SER A 37 2.93 -9.34 -9.25
C SER A 37 3.59 -10.39 -10.15
N LYS A 38 4.69 -10.05 -10.84
CA LYS A 38 5.48 -11.00 -11.64
C LYS A 38 6.59 -11.68 -10.85
N CYS A 39 7.19 -10.95 -9.91
CA CYS A 39 8.40 -11.33 -9.21
C CYS A 39 8.11 -11.83 -7.78
N GLY A 40 7.00 -11.40 -7.21
CA GLY A 40 6.71 -11.50 -5.77
C GLY A 40 7.52 -10.54 -4.90
N GLU A 41 8.53 -9.88 -5.45
CA GLU A 41 9.45 -9.03 -4.69
C GLU A 41 8.83 -7.69 -4.29
N THR A 42 9.11 -7.29 -3.05
CA THR A 42 8.70 -6.01 -2.48
C THR A 42 9.42 -4.88 -3.19
N LEU A 43 8.68 -4.01 -3.86
CA LEU A 43 9.17 -2.86 -4.65
C LEU A 43 9.46 -1.63 -3.78
N LEU A 44 9.66 -1.81 -2.48
CA LEU A 44 10.04 -0.73 -1.58
C LEU A 44 11.49 -0.37 -1.84
N VAL A 45 11.70 0.85 -2.35
CA VAL A 45 13.05 1.41 -2.47
C VAL A 45 13.54 1.77 -1.07
N GLY A 46 14.46 0.97 -0.54
CA GLY A 46 14.96 1.13 0.83
C GLY A 46 15.82 -0.05 1.27
N ALA A 47 16.91 -0.30 0.53
CA ALA A 47 18.11 -0.92 1.09
C ALA A 47 19.17 0.18 1.24
#